data_AF-A0A2M7GBD0-F1
#
_entry.id   AF-A0A2M7GBD0-F1
#
_cell.length_a   1.000
_cell.length_b   1.000
_cell.length_c   1.000
_cell.angle_alpha   90.00
_cell.angle_beta   90.00
_cell.angle_gamma   90.00
#
_symmetry.space_group_name_H-M   'P 1'
#
loop_
_entity.id
_entity.type
_entity.pdbx_description
1 polymer ?
#
loop_
_entity_poly.entity_id
_entity_poly.type
_entity_poly.pdbx_seq_one_letter_code
_entity_poly.pdbx_strand_id
1 'polypeptide(L)'
;MFSLLSFSLINLTASAQAQTTKIPVAVLDLLAKGDAMASEAGILTDRVRSLVVQSQTYQVMKRESMDKIMREQGFQSTQDCTGEA
;
A
#
# COMPACT_ATOMS: atom_id res chain seq x y z
N MET A 1 49.03 -6.06 -0.74
CA MET A 1 48.48 -5.78 -2.08
C MET A 1 47.44 -6.83 -2.55
N PHE A 2 47.62 -8.13 -2.26
CA PHE A 2 46.66 -9.19 -2.61
C PHE A 2 45.34 -9.20 -1.79
N SER A 3 45.34 -8.69 -0.55
CA SER A 3 44.16 -8.71 0.33
C SER A 3 43.06 -7.69 -0.05
N LEU A 4 43.41 -6.62 -0.77
CA LEU A 4 42.45 -5.58 -1.19
C LEU A 4 41.63 -5.99 -2.42
N LEU A 5 42.20 -6.86 -3.27
CA LEU A 5 41.52 -7.42 -4.45
C LEU A 5 40.39 -8.39 -4.07
N SER A 6 40.52 -9.09 -2.93
CA SER A 6 39.50 -10.04 -2.46
C SER A 6 38.26 -9.35 -1.86
N PHE A 7 38.44 -8.19 -1.21
CA PHE A 7 37.33 -7.40 -0.64
C PHE A 7 36.44 -6.75 -1.71
N SER A 8 36.97 -6.52 -2.91
CA SER A 8 36.24 -5.90 -4.03
C SER A 8 35.23 -6.86 -4.67
N LEU A 9 35.50 -8.17 -4.68
CA LEU A 9 34.59 -9.17 -5.28
C LEU A 9 33.36 -9.49 -4.43
N ILE A 10 33.38 -9.22 -3.12
CA ILE A 10 32.28 -9.56 -2.20
C ILE A 10 31.09 -8.59 -2.31
N ASN A 11 31.28 -7.41 -2.88
CA ASN A 11 30.26 -6.35 -2.90
C ASN A 11 29.36 -6.35 -4.15
N LEU A 12 29.52 -7.28 -5.10
CA LEU A 12 28.83 -7.21 -6.40
C LEU A 12 27.47 -7.95 -6.47
N THR A 13 27.06 -8.69 -5.44
CA THR A 13 25.76 -9.39 -5.47
C THR A 13 24.65 -8.57 -4.82
N ALA A 14 24.43 -7.34 -5.28
CA ALA A 14 23.17 -6.64 -5.05
C ALA A 14 22.19 -7.05 -6.17
N SER A 15 21.54 -8.19 -6.00
CA SER A 15 20.39 -8.56 -6.82
C SER A 15 19.30 -7.51 -6.61
N ALA A 16 19.14 -6.62 -7.58
CA ALA A 16 18.02 -5.70 -7.67
C ALA A 16 16.74 -6.53 -7.81
N GLN A 17 16.08 -6.81 -6.68
CA GLN A 17 14.71 -7.32 -6.70
C GLN A 17 13.87 -6.20 -7.31
N ALA A 18 13.44 -6.38 -8.55
CA ALA A 18 12.45 -5.51 -9.17
C ALA A 18 11.16 -5.64 -8.35
N GLN A 19 10.98 -4.74 -7.38
CA GLN A 19 9.76 -4.63 -6.60
C GLN A 19 8.65 -4.32 -7.61
N THR A 20 7.76 -5.27 -7.89
CA THR A 20 6.57 -5.02 -8.68
C THR A 20 5.71 -4.03 -7.92
N THR A 21 5.79 -2.76 -8.29
CA THR A 21 5.03 -1.68 -7.66
C THR A 21 3.56 -1.88 -7.99
N LYS A 22 2.78 -2.31 -7.00
CA LYS A 22 1.34 -2.44 -7.15
C LYS A 22 0.73 -1.05 -7.33
N ILE A 23 -0.22 -0.92 -8.24
CA ILE A 23 -0.90 0.35 -8.51
C ILE A 23 -1.93 0.57 -7.39
N PRO A 24 -1.84 1.67 -6.61
CA PRO A 24 -2.81 1.96 -5.56
C PRO A 24 -4.15 2.37 -6.18
N VAL A 25 -5.22 1.70 -5.76
CA VAL A 25 -6.58 1.97 -6.27
C VAL A 25 -7.60 1.95 -5.14
N ALA A 26 -8.65 2.74 -5.29
CA ALA A 26 -9.82 2.74 -4.42
C ALA A 26 -11.03 2.17 -5.18
N VAL A 27 -11.68 1.15 -4.62
CA VAL A 27 -12.93 0.61 -5.16
C VAL A 27 -14.09 1.35 -4.48
N LEU A 28 -14.86 2.08 -5.27
CA LEU A 28 -16.05 2.79 -4.82
C LEU A 28 -17.26 1.85 -4.79
N ASP A 29 -18.23 2.18 -3.94
CA ASP A 29 -19.48 1.43 -3.87
C ASP A 29 -20.31 1.66 -5.12
N LEU A 30 -20.82 0.57 -5.70
CA LEU A 30 -21.70 0.63 -6.85
C LEU A 30 -23.05 1.20 -6.44
N LEU A 31 -23.60 2.06 -7.30
CA LEU A 31 -24.93 2.61 -7.12
C LEU A 31 -25.92 1.71 -7.86
N ALA A 32 -26.97 1.28 -7.16
CA ALA A 32 -28.09 0.62 -7.79
C ALA A 32 -28.76 1.57 -8.80
N LYS A 33 -29.06 1.07 -10.01
CA LYS A 33 -29.77 1.79 -11.06
C LYS A 33 -30.93 0.95 -11.57
N GLY A 34 -32.04 1.60 -11.92
CA GLY A 34 -33.26 0.92 -12.37
C GLY A 34 -33.90 0.12 -11.24
N ASP A 35 -34.27 -1.12 -11.53
CA ASP A 35 -34.95 -2.04 -10.60
C ASP A 35 -34.00 -2.80 -9.66
N ALA A 36 -32.69 -2.55 -9.73
CA ALA A 36 -31.71 -3.21 -8.88
C ALA A 36 -31.86 -2.78 -7.41
N MET A 37 -31.69 -3.73 -6.49
CA MET A 37 -31.71 -3.44 -5.06
C MET A 37 -30.35 -2.89 -4.60
N ALA A 38 -30.37 -1.98 -3.63
CA ALA A 38 -29.14 -1.45 -3.03
C ALA A 38 -28.24 -2.56 -2.44
N SER A 39 -28.84 -3.63 -1.92
CA SER A 39 -28.13 -4.81 -1.43
C SER A 39 -27.36 -5.56 -2.53
N GLU A 40 -27.92 -5.65 -3.73
CA GLU A 40 -27.26 -6.31 -4.87
C GLU A 40 -26.04 -5.51 -5.33
N ALA A 41 -26.16 -4.17 -5.34
CA ALA A 41 -25.05 -3.29 -5.65
C ALA A 41 -23.92 -3.42 -4.62
N GLY A 42 -24.25 -3.59 -3.33
CA GLY A 42 -23.28 -3.90 -2.27
C GLY A 42 -22.54 -5.23 -2.51
N ILE A 43 -23.28 -6.31 -2.76
CA ILE A 43 -22.69 -7.64 -3.05
C ILE A 43 -21.77 -7.58 -4.29
N LEU A 44 -22.20 -6.88 -5.33
CA LEU A 44 -21.41 -6.73 -6.55
C LEU A 44 -20.15 -5.89 -6.30
N THR A 45 -20.23 -4.86 -5.46
CA THR A 45 -19.06 -4.07 -5.03
C THR A 45 -18.04 -4.95 -4.33
N ASP A 46 -18.48 -5.81 -3.40
CA ASP A 46 -17.59 -6.73 -2.68
C ASP A 46 -16.95 -7.75 -3.63
N ARG A 47 -17.71 -8.23 -4.61
CA ARG A 47 -17.19 -9.10 -5.67
C ARG A 47 -16.13 -8.40 -6.51
N VAL A 48 -16.38 -7.16 -6.96
CA VAL A 48 -15.43 -6.35 -7.73
C VAL A 48 -14.17 -6.09 -6.92
N ARG A 49 -14.31 -5.71 -5.64
CA ARG A 49 -13.18 -5.52 -4.72
C ARG A 49 -12.31 -6.77 -4.63
N SER A 50 -12.94 -7.93 -4.51
CA SER A 50 -12.24 -9.22 -4.46
C SER A 50 -11.49 -9.53 -5.76
N LEU A 51 -12.09 -9.26 -6.93
CA LEU A 51 -11.45 -9.45 -8.24
C LEU A 51 -10.22 -8.53 -8.42
N VAL A 52 -10.32 -7.28 -7.97
CA VAL A 52 -9.19 -6.32 -8.02
C VAL A 52 -8.05 -6.79 -7.12
N VAL A 53 -8.34 -7.29 -5.92
CA VAL A 53 -7.32 -7.88 -5.03
C VAL A 53 -6.70 -9.14 -5.65
N GLN A 54 -7.51 -10.01 -6.26
CA GLN A 54 -7.07 -11.25 -6.89
C GLN A 54 -6.15 -11.00 -8.09
N SER A 55 -6.27 -9.86 -8.77
CA SER A 55 -5.42 -9.50 -9.91
C SER A 55 -3.94 -9.35 -9.54
N GLN A 56 -3.57 -9.25 -8.25
CA GLN A 56 -2.19 -9.08 -7.72
C GLN A 56 -1.41 -7.84 -8.22
N THR A 57 -1.88 -7.15 -9.25
CA THR A 57 -1.33 -5.91 -9.83
C THR A 57 -1.73 -4.68 -9.03
N TYR A 58 -2.86 -4.74 -8.33
CA TYR A 58 -3.45 -3.60 -7.64
C TYR A 58 -3.30 -3.72 -6.12
N GLN A 59 -3.08 -2.58 -5.48
CA GLN A 59 -3.15 -2.46 -4.03
C GLN A 59 -4.43 -1.70 -3.69
N VAL A 60 -5.47 -2.43 -3.27
CA VAL A 60 -6.73 -1.81 -2.82
C VAL A 60 -6.45 -1.09 -1.51
N MET A 61 -6.54 0.23 -1.54
CA MET A 61 -6.34 1.04 -0.35
C MET A 61 -7.61 1.01 0.49
N LYS A 62 -7.49 0.59 1.75
CA LYS A 62 -8.52 0.79 2.76
C LYS A 62 -8.21 2.06 3.54
N ARG A 63 -9.23 2.74 4.06
CA ARG A 63 -9.05 3.93 4.91
C ARG A 63 -8.09 3.65 6.10
N GLU A 64 -8.15 2.44 6.67
CA GLU A 64 -7.26 1.97 7.75
C GLU A 64 -5.76 1.91 7.37
N SER A 65 -5.43 1.86 6.07
CA SER A 65 -4.04 1.84 5.61
C SER A 65 -3.37 3.20 5.73
N MET A 66 -4.15 4.30 5.74
CA MET A 66 -3.61 5.65 5.92
C MET A 66 -3.04 5.85 7.32
N ASP A 67 -3.75 5.38 8.34
CA ASP A 67 -3.33 5.47 9.75
C ASP A 67 -2.05 4.68 10.01
N LYS A 68 -1.88 3.55 9.31
CA LYS A 68 -0.68 2.71 9.42
C LYS A 68 0.53 3.37 8.77
N ILE A 69 0.35 4.02 7.61
CA ILE A 69 1.41 4.79 6.94
C ILE A 69 1.84 6.00 7.79
N MET A 70 0.89 6.74 8.38
CA MET A 70 1.20 7.86 9.27
C MET A 70 1.97 7.40 10.53
N ARG A 71 1.64 6.24 11.09
CA ARG A 71 2.37 5.64 12.23
C ARG A 71 3.76 5.15 11.86
N GLU A 72 3.92 4.49 10.71
CA GLU A 72 5.20 3.90 10.28
C GLU A 72 6.21 4.94 9.79
N GLN A 73 5.75 6.05 9.21
CA GLN A 73 6.62 7.16 8.79
C GLN A 73 7.00 8.11 9.93
N GLY A 74 6.67 7.78 11.19
CA GLY A 74 7.09 8.59 12.32
C GLY A 74 6.57 10.02 12.25
N PHE A 75 5.42 10.26 11.59
CA PHE A 75 4.60 11.43 11.87
C PHE A 75 3.93 11.23 13.25
N GLN A 76 4.75 10.97 14.26
CA GLN A 76 4.48 11.38 15.61
C GLN A 76 4.34 12.89 15.47
N SER A 77 3.10 13.37 15.42
CA SER A 77 2.81 14.77 15.69
C SER A 77 3.69 15.15 16.85
N THR A 78 4.58 16.10 16.62
CA THR A 78 5.43 16.75 17.61
C THR A 78 4.56 17.06 18.82
N GLN A 79 4.57 16.15 19.79
CA GLN A 79 3.97 16.35 21.10
C GLN A 79 5.00 17.13 21.91
N ASP A 80 5.35 18.31 21.42
CA ASP A 80 6.17 19.28 22.15
C ASP A 80 6.07 20.67 21.51
N CYS A 81 4.90 21.29 21.66
CA CYS A 81 4.72 22.74 21.52
C CYS A 81 3.61 23.20 22.49
N THR A 82 3.74 22.88 23.78
CA THR A 82 3.15 23.73 24.81
C THR A 82 4.31 24.36 25.54
N GLY A 83 4.78 25.47 24.96
CA GLY A 83 5.85 26.27 25.52
C GLY A 83 5.55 26.65 26.96
N GLU A 84 6.59 26.53 27.78
CA GLU A 84 6.70 27.23 29.04
C GLU A 84 6.36 28.72 28.84
N ALA A 85 5.39 29.21 29.62
CA ALA A 85 5.21 30.60 30.00
C ALA A 85 4.41 30.66 31.31
#